data_AF-A0A179CZX9-F1
#
_entry.id   AF-A0A179CZX9-F1
#
_cell.length_a   1.000
_cell.length_b   1.000
_cell.length_c   1.000
_cell.angle_alpha   90.00
_cell.angle_beta   90.00
_cell.angle_gamma   90.00
#
_symmetry.space_group_name_H-M   'P 1'
#
loop_
_entity.id
_entity.type
_entity.pdbx_description
1 polymer ?
#
loop_
_entity_poly.entity_id
_entity_poly.type
_entity_poly.pdbx_seq_one_letter_code
_entity_poly.pdbx_strand_id
1 'polypeptide(L)'
;MGYFLFGYFIWINSLAWYLMYTDKRKAMKNAWRVPESHLLVFALVGGFIGIYLGMKYNRHKTKHWQFHVAVIFSAFLWLLAIPAFYLYLQV
;
A
#
# COMPACT_ATOMS: atom_id res chain seq x y z
N MET A 1 -8.54 18.67 10.37
CA MET A 1 -8.79 17.24 10.05
C MET A 1 -7.91 16.74 8.89
N GLY A 2 -7.88 17.42 7.72
CA GLY A 2 -7.15 16.95 6.53
C GLY A 2 -5.63 16.73 6.70
N TYR A 3 -4.95 17.56 7.50
CA TYR A 3 -3.51 17.40 7.76
C TYR A 3 -3.16 16.07 8.46
N PHE A 4 -4.03 15.57 9.34
CA PHE A 4 -3.83 14.29 10.02
C PHE A 4 -3.96 13.12 9.04
N LEU A 5 -4.96 13.16 8.15
CA LEU A 5 -5.12 12.16 7.09
C LEU A 5 -3.92 12.15 6.14
N PHE A 6 -3.44 13.33 5.75
CA PHE A 6 -2.26 13.43 4.88
C PHE A 6 -0.99 12.85 5.55
N GLY A 7 -0.76 13.18 6.83
CA GLY A 7 0.34 12.61 7.61
C GLY A 7 0.24 11.09 7.75
N TYR A 8 -0.96 10.57 7.99
CA TYR A 8 -1.24 9.13 8.03
C TYR A 8 -0.91 8.46 6.68
N PHE A 9 -1.34 9.04 5.56
CA PHE A 9 -1.08 8.52 4.23
C PHE A 9 0.41 8.45 3.91
N ILE A 10 1.18 9.47 4.26
CA ILE A 10 2.65 9.44 4.09
C ILE A 10 3.23 8.29 4.90
N TRP A 11 2.88 8.20 6.18
CA TRP A 11 3.39 7.17 7.08
C TRP A 11 3.07 5.74 6.60
N ILE A 12 1.82 5.46 6.24
CA ILE A 12 1.41 4.11 5.81
C ILE A 12 2.06 3.71 4.48
N ASN A 13 2.25 4.66 3.56
CA ASN A 13 2.93 4.38 2.29
C ASN A 13 4.44 4.17 2.47
N SER A 14 5.09 4.95 3.34
CA SER A 14 6.50 4.70 3.70
C SER A 14 6.69 3.33 4.35
N LEU A 15 5.78 2.94 5.26
CA LEU A 15 5.82 1.62 5.90
C LEU A 15 5.60 0.48 4.90
N ALA A 16 4.60 0.61 4.01
CA ALA A 16 4.30 -0.37 2.98
C ALA A 16 5.47 -0.58 2.02
N TRP A 17 6.12 0.50 1.61
CA TRP A 17 7.33 0.45 0.78
C TRP A 17 8.49 -0.26 1.51
N TYR A 18 8.72 0.08 2.78
CA TYR A 18 9.75 -0.56 3.60
C TYR A 18 9.50 -2.06 3.79
N LEU A 19 8.24 -2.48 3.97
CA LEU A 19 7.87 -3.89 4.07
C LEU A 19 8.19 -4.65 2.77
N MET A 20 7.87 -4.09 1.60
CA MET A 20 8.28 -4.70 0.32
C MET A 20 9.79 -4.77 0.15
N TYR A 21 10.51 -3.74 0.62
CA TYR A 21 11.96 -3.73 0.56
C TYR A 21 12.59 -4.81 1.44
N THR A 22 12.10 -4.95 2.69
CA THR A 22 12.55 -6.00 3.61
C THR A 22 12.19 -7.39 3.11
N ASP A 23 11.03 -7.57 2.49
CA ASP A 23 10.64 -8.85 1.88
C ASP A 23 11.63 -9.28 0.79
N LYS A 24 12.05 -8.36 -0.10
CA LYS A 24 13.11 -8.63 -1.08
C LYS A 24 14.43 -8.99 -0.42
N ARG A 25 14.85 -8.27 0.63
CA ARG A 25 16.09 -8.60 1.36
C ARG A 25 16.03 -9.99 2.01
N LYS A 26 14.88 -10.36 2.59
CA LYS A 26 14.67 -11.68 3.18
C LYS A 26 14.67 -12.79 2.13
N ALA A 27 14.10 -12.54 0.95
CA ALA A 27 14.15 -13.46 -0.19
C ALA A 27 15.58 -13.70 -0.68
N MET A 28 16.44 -12.67 -0.70
CA MET A 28 17.86 -12.83 -1.06
C MET A 28 18.67 -13.60 0.00
N LYS A 29 18.28 -13.49 1.28
CA LYS A 29 18.97 -14.15 2.40
C LYS A 29 18.40 -15.53 2.76
N ASN A 30 17.49 -16.08 1.94
CA ASN A 30 16.73 -17.32 2.25
C ASN A 30 16.11 -17.32 3.66
N ALA A 31 15.71 -16.14 4.15
CA ALA A 31 15.03 -15.98 5.42
C ALA A 31 13.51 -16.08 5.26
N TRP A 32 12.79 -16.21 6.39
CA TRP A 32 11.33 -16.24 6.42
C TRP A 32 10.72 -15.03 5.70
N ARG A 33 9.90 -15.26 4.68
CA ARG A 33 9.28 -14.22 3.83
C ARG A 33 8.03 -13.62 4.47
N VAL A 34 7.74 -12.36 4.16
CA VAL A 34 6.53 -11.71 4.67
C VAL A 34 5.31 -12.34 3.97
N PRO A 35 4.25 -12.74 4.70
CA PRO A 35 3.05 -13.28 4.07
C PRO A 35 2.42 -12.26 3.13
N GLU A 36 1.97 -12.70 1.95
CA GLU A 36 1.39 -11.84 0.93
C GLU A 36 0.13 -11.12 1.42
N SER A 37 -0.64 -11.80 2.27
CA SER A 37 -1.83 -11.24 2.93
C SER A 37 -1.54 -9.91 3.64
N HIS A 38 -0.43 -9.78 4.36
CA HIS A 38 -0.09 -8.52 5.02
C HIS A 38 0.15 -7.40 4.01
N LEU A 39 0.90 -7.67 2.94
CA LEU A 39 1.18 -6.65 1.92
C LEU A 39 -0.10 -6.20 1.20
N LEU A 40 -1.03 -7.12 0.96
CA LEU A 40 -2.35 -6.81 0.39
C LEU A 40 -3.20 -5.98 1.37
N VAL A 41 -3.18 -6.32 2.67
CA VAL A 41 -3.86 -5.52 3.71
C VAL A 41 -3.27 -4.11 3.79
N PHE A 42 -1.94 -3.96 3.72
CA PHE A 42 -1.30 -2.64 3.68
C PHE A 42 -1.71 -1.83 2.46
N ALA A 43 -1.89 -2.46 1.29
CA ALA A 43 -2.45 -1.77 0.13
C ALA A 43 -3.87 -1.26 0.40
N LEU A 44 -4.74 -2.12 0.93
CA LEU A 44 -6.15 -1.81 1.24
C LEU A 44 -6.31 -0.69 2.28
N VAL A 45 -5.47 -0.68 3.31
CA VAL A 45 -5.50 0.33 4.40
C VAL A 45 -4.97 1.71 3.94
N GLY A 46 -4.46 1.84 2.72
CA GLY A 46 -4.05 3.13 2.14
C GLY A 46 -2.56 3.20 1.75
N GLY A 47 -1.81 2.11 1.94
CA GLY A 47 -0.41 1.97 1.54
C GLY A 47 -0.21 1.59 0.07
N PHE A 48 -1.23 1.70 -0.79
CA PHE A 48 -1.20 1.22 -2.18
C PHE A 48 -0.10 1.89 -3.02
N ILE A 49 0.23 3.16 -2.78
CA ILE A 49 1.32 3.86 -3.47
C ILE A 49 2.67 3.27 -3.06
N GLY A 50 2.86 3.02 -1.76
CA GLY A 50 4.07 2.41 -1.20
C GLY A 50 4.30 0.99 -1.73
N ILE A 51 3.24 0.17 -1.78
CA ILE A 51 3.28 -1.16 -2.41
C ILE A 51 3.61 -1.05 -3.89
N TYR A 52 2.95 -0.18 -4.65
CA TYR A 52 3.23 -0.01 -6.09
C TYR A 52 4.68 0.41 -6.36
N LEU A 53 5.19 1.38 -5.60
CA LEU A 53 6.59 1.82 -5.68
C LEU A 53 7.54 0.69 -5.29
N GLY A 54 7.20 -0.10 -4.27
CA GLY A 54 7.93 -1.28 -3.85
C GLY A 54 8.02 -2.30 -4.99
N MET A 55 6.91 -2.62 -5.65
CA MET A 55 6.87 -3.52 -6.80
C MET A 55 7.78 -3.03 -7.94
N LYS A 56 7.64 -1.75 -8.31
CA LYS A 56 8.35 -1.15 -9.46
C LYS A 56 9.85 -1.06 -9.21
N TYR A 57 10.26 -0.58 -8.03
CA TYR A 57 11.68 -0.38 -7.68
C TYR A 57 12.39 -1.72 -7.46
N ASN A 58 11.75 -2.63 -6.74
CA ASN A 58 12.36 -3.91 -6.42
C ASN A 58 12.22 -4.96 -7.53
N ARG A 59 11.38 -4.70 -8.54
CA ARG A 59 10.91 -5.67 -9.55
C ARG A 59 10.48 -6.99 -8.91
N HIS A 60 9.95 -6.89 -7.69
CA HIS A 60 9.57 -8.02 -6.85
C HIS A 60 8.05 -8.12 -6.85
N LYS A 61 7.54 -9.33 -7.08
CA LYS A 61 6.11 -9.64 -7.19
C LYS A 61 5.32 -8.84 -8.25
N THR A 62 5.99 -8.41 -9.32
CA THR A 62 5.35 -7.71 -10.46
C THR A 62 4.50 -8.61 -11.35
N LYS A 63 4.69 -9.94 -11.30
CA LYS A 63 3.89 -10.93 -12.05
C LYS A 63 2.66 -11.44 -11.28
N HIS A 64 2.50 -11.07 -10.02
CA HIS A 64 1.37 -11.51 -9.21
C HIS A 64 0.18 -10.57 -9.43
N TRP A 65 -0.81 -11.05 -10.17
CA TRP A 65 -2.01 -10.28 -10.53
C TRP A 65 -2.75 -9.74 -9.29
N GLN A 66 -2.72 -10.49 -8.17
CA GLN A 66 -3.35 -10.10 -6.90
C GLN A 66 -2.82 -8.76 -6.37
N PHE A 67 -1.53 -8.46 -6.55
CA PHE A 67 -0.95 -7.19 -6.11
C PHE A 67 -1.40 -6.01 -6.98
N HIS A 68 -1.51 -6.21 -8.29
CA HIS A 68 -2.04 -5.18 -9.19
C HIS A 68 -3.50 -4.90 -8.90
N VAL A 69 -4.31 -5.95 -8.72
CA VAL A 69 -5.73 -5.80 -8.35
C VAL A 69 -5.85 -5.09 -7.01
N ALA A 70 -5.08 -5.47 -6.00
CA ALA A 70 -5.11 -4.80 -4.71
C ALA A 70 -4.72 -3.33 -4.81
N VAL A 71 -3.67 -2.97 -5.56
CA VAL A 71 -3.27 -1.56 -5.75
C VAL A 71 -4.36 -0.77 -6.45
N ILE A 72 -4.89 -1.28 -7.57
CA ILE A 72 -5.93 -0.59 -8.36
C ILE A 72 -7.21 -0.45 -7.54
N PHE A 73 -7.68 -1.54 -6.93
CA PHE A 73 -8.88 -1.55 -6.11
C PHE A 73 -8.75 -0.57 -4.92
N SER A 74 -7.61 -0.59 -4.23
CA SER A 74 -7.36 0.34 -3.12
C SER A 74 -7.30 1.79 -3.60
N ALA A 75 -6.68 2.05 -4.75
CA ALA A 75 -6.62 3.40 -5.31
C ALA A 75 -8.03 3.95 -5.58
N PHE A 76 -8.91 3.17 -6.22
CA PHE A 76 -10.30 3.56 -6.45
C PHE A 76 -11.08 3.74 -5.14
N LEU A 77 -10.91 2.82 -4.19
CA LEU A 77 -11.57 2.89 -2.89
C LEU A 77 -11.22 4.19 -2.17
N TRP A 78 -9.94 4.55 -2.09
CA TRP A 78 -9.50 5.77 -1.41
C TRP A 78 -9.81 7.04 -2.20
N LEU A 79 -9.80 6.97 -3.54
CA LEU A 79 -10.20 8.09 -4.40
C LEU A 79 -11.67 8.47 -4.20
N LEU A 80 -12.55 7.51 -3.91
CA LEU A 80 -13.97 7.74 -3.64
C LEU A 80 -14.25 8.04 -2.15
N ALA A 81 -13.58 7.34 -1.24
CA ALA A 81 -13.79 7.48 0.20
C ALA A 81 -13.38 8.86 0.72
N ILE A 82 -12.28 9.43 0.23
CA ILE A 82 -11.78 10.73 0.70
C ILE A 82 -12.78 11.86 0.37
N PRO A 83 -13.23 12.08 -0.88
CA PRO A 83 -14.23 13.09 -1.19
C PRO A 83 -15.57 12.85 -0.49
N ALA A 84 -16.04 11.60 -0.43
CA ALA A 84 -17.30 11.27 0.23
C ALA A 84 -17.26 11.64 1.73
N PHE A 85 -16.15 11.36 2.40
CA PHE A 85 -15.93 11.74 3.80
C PHE A 85 -15.91 13.27 3.99
N TYR A 86 -15.26 14.01 3.08
CA TYR A 86 -15.27 15.48 3.13
C TYR A 86 -16.67 16.07 2.92
N LEU A 87 -17.45 15.53 1.97
CA LEU A 87 -18.83 15.98 1.74
C LEU A 87 -19.74 15.68 2.94
N TYR A 88 -19.60 14.51 3.57
CA TYR A 88 -20.36 14.15 4.77
C TYR A 88 -20.08 15.09 5.95
N LEU A 89 -18.83 15.55 6.11
CA LEU A 89 -18.46 16.49 7.17
C LEU A 89 -18.86 17.95 6.89
N GLN A 90 -19.22 18.29 5.65
CA GLN A 90 -19.64 19.63 5.25
C GLN A 90 -21.16 19.84 5.30
N VAL A 91 -21.93 18.76 5.50
CA VAL A 91 -23.39 18.77 5.76
C VAL A 91 -23.63 18.76 7.26
#